data_AF-A0AAV5EMC6-F1
#
_entry.id   AF-A0AAV5EMC6-F1
#
_cell.length_a   1.000
_cell.length_b   1.000
_cell.length_c   1.000
_cell.angle_alpha   90.00
_cell.angle_beta   90.00
_cell.angle_gamma   90.00
#
_symmetry.space_group_name_H-M   'P 1'
#
loop_
_entity.id
_entity.type
_entity.pdbx_description
1 polymer ?
#
loop_
_entity_poly.entity_id
_entity_poly.type
_entity_poly.pdbx_seq_one_letter_code
_entity_poly.pdbx_strand_id
1 'polypeptide(L)'
;MHGRPRRPAKPEDSEAAAAKAAKLRELQTLVLHNHHSRTYTKDALGLSFKLLEINPEAYTAWNYRKLAFQHNFSELSEPEAIKSAVDDELIVVEIALRQNPKSYGAWYHRKWLLNQKLAPVDFKREFGLLDKLLKADARNFHGWNYRRFLARFMGVPDEEELKYTMDKISDNFSNYSAWHNRSILLSKLLMQQSKGFESKHKIFSEEFELFTAVSIEVSIPCSDDIVSRSGCHYNCPVNVTFSIELVNCGDTPEDINLFHDPISWNHSEPFQSHGSNAIYFDQLKITGVVVQEDSTWHFERLSDEIDLFRDLPDDNRLVS
;
A
#
# COMPACT_ATOMS: atom_id res chain seq x y z
N MET A 1 -13.10 11.85 3.70
CA MET A 1 -13.64 11.90 5.08
C MET A 1 -13.03 10.75 5.88
N HIS A 2 -11.73 10.81 6.20
CA HIS A 2 -11.03 9.77 6.98
C HIS A 2 -9.99 10.42 7.90
N GLY A 3 -9.70 9.79 9.03
CA GLY A 3 -8.60 10.21 9.92
C GLY A 3 -8.81 11.51 10.70
N ARG A 4 -10.04 12.04 10.80
CA ARG A 4 -10.29 13.21 11.67
C ARG A 4 -10.11 12.81 13.13
N PRO A 5 -9.20 13.45 13.88
CA PRO A 5 -9.04 13.21 15.31
C PRO A 5 -10.37 13.49 16.03
N ARG A 6 -10.80 12.57 16.89
CA ARG A 6 -11.96 12.78 17.77
C ARG A 6 -11.56 13.67 18.95
N ARG A 7 -11.20 14.92 18.68
CA ARG A 7 -10.96 15.93 19.72
C ARG A 7 -12.10 16.96 19.68
N PRO A 8 -12.55 17.48 20.84
CA PRO A 8 -13.55 18.53 20.88
C PRO A 8 -12.99 19.78 20.17
N ALA A 9 -13.76 20.33 19.22
CA ALA A 9 -13.35 21.50 18.45
C ALA A 9 -13.28 22.73 19.35
N LYS A 10 -12.16 23.47 19.31
CA LYS A 10 -12.05 24.76 19.99
C LYS A 10 -12.72 25.86 19.16
N PRO A 11 -13.15 26.98 19.77
CA PRO A 11 -13.69 28.12 19.04
C PRO A 11 -12.76 28.62 17.92
N GLU A 12 -11.45 28.65 18.16
CA GLU A 12 -10.42 29.02 17.18
C GLU A 12 -10.39 28.07 15.96
N ASP A 13 -10.60 26.76 16.18
CA ASP A 13 -10.66 25.76 15.09
C ASP A 13 -11.88 26.00 14.19
N SER A 14 -13.00 26.43 14.79
CA SER A 14 -14.24 26.76 14.08
C SER A 14 -14.07 28.01 13.22
N GLU A 15 -13.45 29.06 13.78
CA GLU A 15 -13.17 30.30 13.06
C GLU A 15 -12.19 30.08 11.89
N ALA A 16 -11.11 29.34 12.12
CA ALA A 16 -10.17 28.96 11.07
C ALA A 16 -10.83 28.13 9.97
N ALA A 17 -11.72 27.19 10.33
CA ALA A 17 -12.48 26.41 9.36
C ALA A 17 -13.46 27.29 8.55
N ALA A 18 -14.13 28.24 9.19
CA ALA A 18 -15.04 29.18 8.53
C ALA A 18 -14.29 30.09 7.56
N ALA A 19 -13.14 30.65 7.97
CA ALA A 19 -12.27 31.46 7.11
C ALA A 19 -11.75 30.67 5.90
N LYS A 20 -11.31 29.42 6.12
CA LYS A 20 -10.89 28.52 5.04
C LYS A 20 -12.05 28.23 4.07
N ALA A 21 -13.25 28.00 4.58
CA ALA A 21 -14.43 27.77 3.75
C ALA A 21 -14.85 29.01 2.96
N ALA A 22 -14.76 30.21 3.54
CA ALA A 22 -15.03 31.47 2.85
C ALA A 22 -14.05 31.70 1.69
N LYS A 23 -12.74 31.55 1.95
CA LYS A 23 -11.70 31.65 0.92
C LYS A 23 -11.89 30.61 -0.19
N LEU A 24 -12.27 29.38 0.16
CA LEU A 24 -12.55 28.34 -0.83
C LEU A 24 -13.72 28.71 -1.74
N ARG A 25 -14.83 29.22 -1.18
CA ARG A 25 -15.99 29.68 -1.95
C ARG A 25 -15.65 30.83 -2.88
N GLU A 26 -14.87 31.81 -2.40
CA GLU A 26 -14.41 32.93 -3.22
C GLU A 26 -13.58 32.44 -4.42
N LEU A 27 -12.58 31.58 -4.18
CA LEU A 27 -11.76 31.01 -5.24
C LEU A 27 -12.58 30.18 -6.24
N GLN A 28 -13.55 29.40 -5.76
CA GLN A 28 -14.46 28.64 -6.63
C GLN A 28 -15.26 29.57 -7.55
N THR A 29 -15.85 30.63 -7.02
CA THR A 29 -16.60 31.61 -7.82
C THR A 29 -15.71 32.26 -8.89
N LEU A 30 -14.50 32.68 -8.52
CA LEU A 30 -13.57 33.31 -9.46
C LEU A 30 -13.12 32.33 -10.57
N VAL A 31 -12.79 31.10 -10.22
CA VAL A 31 -12.39 30.08 -11.20
C VAL A 31 -13.55 29.70 -12.13
N LEU A 32 -14.78 29.62 -11.62
CA LEU A 32 -15.97 29.38 -12.44
C LEU A 32 -16.23 30.54 -13.41
N HIS A 33 -16.08 31.79 -12.94
CA HIS A 33 -16.19 32.96 -13.80
C HIS A 33 -15.15 32.93 -14.93
N ASN A 34 -13.88 32.64 -14.61
CA ASN A 34 -12.81 32.51 -15.61
C ASN A 34 -13.07 31.36 -16.59
N HIS A 35 -13.65 30.25 -16.11
CA HIS A 35 -14.03 29.13 -16.95
C HIS A 35 -15.12 29.51 -17.95
N HIS A 36 -16.20 30.16 -17.50
CA HIS A 36 -17.30 30.58 -18.39
C HIS A 36 -16.86 31.66 -19.38
N SER A 37 -16.01 32.59 -18.96
CA SER A 37 -15.47 33.65 -19.83
C SER A 37 -14.31 33.20 -20.72
N ARG A 38 -13.82 31.97 -20.57
CA ARG A 38 -12.63 31.44 -21.26
C ARG A 38 -11.38 32.32 -21.05
N THR A 39 -11.25 32.90 -19.86
CA THR A 39 -10.10 33.73 -19.50
C THR A 39 -8.94 32.83 -19.09
N TYR A 40 -7.85 32.78 -19.85
CA TYR A 40 -6.69 31.88 -19.62
C TYR A 40 -5.38 32.60 -19.31
N THR A 41 -5.48 33.76 -18.68
CA THR A 41 -4.31 34.57 -18.28
C THR A 41 -3.53 33.91 -17.13
N LYS A 42 -2.29 34.36 -16.92
CA LYS A 42 -1.44 33.90 -15.80
C LYS A 42 -2.12 34.10 -14.44
N ASP A 43 -2.81 35.22 -14.25
CA ASP A 43 -3.54 35.51 -13.01
C ASP A 43 -4.72 34.54 -12.80
N ALA A 44 -5.46 34.24 -13.87
CA ALA A 44 -6.57 33.29 -13.83
C ALA A 44 -6.10 31.86 -13.51
N LEU A 45 -4.97 31.43 -14.09
CA LEU A 45 -4.30 30.18 -13.75
C LEU A 45 -3.78 30.18 -12.30
N GLY A 46 -3.31 31.32 -11.79
CA GLY A 46 -2.90 31.50 -10.40
C GLY A 46 -4.05 31.31 -9.40
N LEU A 47 -5.26 31.77 -9.74
CA LEU A 47 -6.46 31.53 -8.93
C LEU A 47 -6.84 30.04 -8.92
N SER A 48 -6.76 29.38 -10.08
CA SER A 48 -6.98 27.93 -10.18
C SER A 48 -5.95 27.13 -9.37
N PHE A 49 -4.67 27.53 -9.41
CA PHE A 49 -3.62 26.92 -8.59
C PHE A 49 -3.94 27.03 -7.10
N LYS A 50 -4.25 28.24 -6.61
CA LYS A 50 -4.62 28.46 -5.19
C LYS A 50 -5.83 27.62 -4.76
N LEU A 51 -6.81 27.44 -5.66
CA LEU A 51 -7.97 26.58 -5.40
C LEU A 51 -7.55 25.11 -5.23
N LEU A 52 -6.70 24.59 -6.13
CA LEU A 52 -6.26 23.20 -6.12
C LEU A 52 -5.27 22.89 -4.99
N GLU A 53 -4.48 23.86 -4.56
CA GLU A 53 -3.63 23.76 -3.38
C GLU A 53 -4.48 23.52 -2.12
N ILE A 54 -5.64 24.18 -2.00
CA ILE A 54 -6.54 24.03 -0.84
C ILE A 54 -7.45 22.81 -0.99
N ASN A 55 -7.93 22.54 -2.21
CA ASN A 55 -8.88 21.47 -2.53
C ASN A 55 -8.50 20.76 -3.85
N PRO A 56 -7.64 19.74 -3.78
CA PRO A 56 -7.31 18.90 -4.94
C PRO A 56 -8.51 18.18 -5.58
N GLU A 57 -9.66 18.10 -4.90
CA GLU A 57 -10.87 17.45 -5.44
C GLU A 57 -11.74 18.39 -6.29
N ALA A 58 -11.31 19.64 -6.54
CA ALA A 58 -12.04 20.56 -7.40
C ALA A 58 -11.92 20.18 -8.88
N TYR A 59 -12.71 19.20 -9.33
CA TYR A 59 -12.71 18.69 -10.71
C TYR A 59 -12.87 19.77 -11.78
N THR A 60 -13.74 20.76 -11.57
CA THR A 60 -13.93 21.87 -12.52
C THR A 60 -12.66 22.69 -12.68
N ALA A 61 -11.87 22.87 -11.62
CA ALA A 61 -10.60 23.56 -11.69
C ALA A 61 -9.58 22.76 -12.52
N TRP A 62 -9.48 21.44 -12.33
CA TRP A 62 -8.64 20.59 -13.18
C TRP A 62 -9.05 20.61 -14.66
N ASN A 63 -10.36 20.64 -14.93
CA ASN A 63 -10.87 20.74 -16.29
C ASN A 63 -10.57 22.11 -16.92
N TYR A 64 -10.76 23.18 -16.17
CA TYR A 64 -10.37 24.53 -16.59
C TYR A 64 -8.88 24.61 -16.92
N ARG A 65 -8.00 24.02 -16.10
CA ARG A 65 -6.56 23.98 -16.38
C ARG A 65 -6.21 23.21 -17.65
N LYS A 66 -6.86 22.07 -17.93
CA LYS A 66 -6.67 21.34 -19.19
C LYS A 66 -6.99 22.21 -20.40
N LEU A 67 -8.12 22.93 -20.37
CA LEU A 67 -8.52 23.84 -21.44
C LEU A 67 -7.56 25.01 -21.60
N ALA A 68 -7.16 25.63 -20.48
CA ALA A 68 -6.22 26.74 -20.48
C ALA A 68 -4.83 26.31 -20.99
N PHE A 69 -4.35 25.15 -20.56
CA PHE A 69 -3.09 24.57 -21.03
C PHE A 69 -3.13 24.33 -22.53
N GLN A 70 -4.20 23.70 -23.05
CA GLN A 70 -4.36 23.45 -24.49
C GLN A 70 -4.44 24.76 -25.30
N HIS A 71 -5.15 25.77 -24.80
CA HIS A 71 -5.26 27.07 -25.45
C HIS A 71 -3.91 27.79 -25.51
N ASN A 72 -3.23 27.91 -24.36
CA ASN A 72 -1.96 28.63 -24.30
C ASN A 72 -0.83 27.85 -25.00
N PHE A 73 -0.96 26.52 -25.09
CA PHE A 73 -0.02 25.69 -25.81
C PHE A 73 -0.04 25.92 -27.32
N SER A 74 -1.19 26.25 -27.95
CA SER A 74 -1.20 26.47 -29.40
C SER A 74 -0.37 27.68 -29.86
N GLU A 75 0.07 28.51 -28.91
CA GLU A 75 0.92 29.68 -29.13
C GLU A 75 2.41 29.38 -28.91
N LEU A 76 2.77 28.19 -28.37
CA LEU A 76 4.14 27.79 -28.09
C LEU A 76 4.72 26.97 -29.26
N SER A 77 5.87 27.39 -29.79
CA SER A 77 6.60 26.65 -30.84
C SER A 77 7.97 26.15 -30.39
N GLU A 78 8.57 26.79 -29.39
CA GLU A 78 9.92 26.45 -28.92
C GLU A 78 9.91 25.24 -27.98
N PRO A 79 10.69 24.17 -28.24
CA PRO A 79 10.71 22.97 -27.42
C PRO A 79 10.99 23.22 -25.93
N GLU A 80 11.87 24.17 -25.62
CA GLU A 80 12.22 24.49 -24.23
C GLU A 80 11.06 25.20 -23.51
N ALA A 81 10.34 26.09 -24.20
CA ALA A 81 9.16 26.74 -23.66
C ALA A 81 8.03 25.73 -23.41
N ILE A 82 7.86 24.77 -24.32
CA ILE A 82 6.91 23.65 -24.17
C ILE A 82 7.27 22.81 -22.95
N LYS A 83 8.54 22.42 -22.82
CA LYS A 83 9.02 21.65 -21.67
C LYS A 83 8.80 22.40 -20.37
N SER A 84 9.12 23.69 -20.33
CA SER A 84 8.87 24.54 -19.16
C SER A 84 7.40 24.59 -18.77
N ALA A 85 6.49 24.74 -19.74
CA ALA A 85 5.06 24.76 -19.47
C ALA A 85 4.53 23.42 -18.93
N VAL A 86 5.03 22.29 -19.46
CA VAL A 86 4.73 20.95 -18.93
C VAL A 86 5.26 20.80 -17.50
N ASP A 87 6.50 21.23 -17.24
CA ASP A 87 7.12 21.14 -15.92
C ASP A 87 6.38 21.98 -14.87
N ASP A 88 5.96 23.19 -15.23
CA ASP A 88 5.13 24.07 -14.40
C ASP A 88 3.79 23.41 -14.04
N GLU A 89 3.13 22.77 -15.01
CA GLU A 89 1.88 22.07 -14.76
C GLU A 89 2.08 20.81 -13.87
N LEU A 90 3.20 20.10 -14.04
CA LEU A 90 3.57 18.99 -13.16
C LEU A 90 3.83 19.45 -11.71
N ILE A 91 4.36 20.66 -11.50
CA ILE A 91 4.53 21.25 -10.16
C ILE A 91 3.17 21.47 -9.49
N VAL A 92 2.17 21.97 -10.22
CA VAL A 92 0.81 22.14 -9.68
C VAL A 92 0.23 20.81 -9.21
N VAL A 93 0.39 19.76 -10.01
CA VAL A 93 -0.03 18.40 -9.64
C VAL A 93 0.71 17.91 -8.39
N GLU A 94 2.02 18.11 -8.30
CA GLU A 94 2.80 17.68 -7.14
C GLU A 94 2.37 18.38 -5.86
N ILE A 95 2.08 19.68 -5.92
CA ILE A 95 1.58 20.44 -4.76
C ILE A 95 0.21 19.89 -4.32
N ALA A 96 -0.69 19.64 -5.27
CA ALA A 96 -1.98 19.04 -4.97
C ALA A 96 -1.85 17.62 -4.36
N LEU A 97 -0.91 16.81 -4.86
CA LEU A 97 -0.64 15.46 -4.32
C LEU A 97 0.01 15.48 -2.94
N ARG A 98 0.83 16.49 -2.61
CA ARG A 98 1.33 16.67 -1.24
C ARG A 98 0.18 16.97 -0.28
N GLN A 99 -0.80 17.75 -0.71
CA GLN A 99 -1.98 18.07 0.09
C GLN A 99 -2.94 16.87 0.23
N ASN A 100 -3.18 16.14 -0.86
CA ASN A 100 -3.99 14.92 -0.87
C ASN A 100 -3.38 13.88 -1.82
N PRO A 101 -2.57 12.93 -1.31
CA PRO A 101 -1.96 11.87 -2.11
C PRO A 101 -2.97 10.91 -2.75
N LYS A 102 -4.24 10.96 -2.34
CA LYS A 102 -5.34 10.12 -2.85
C LYS A 102 -6.29 10.90 -3.77
N SER A 103 -5.83 12.03 -4.31
CA SER A 103 -6.66 12.86 -5.18
C SER A 103 -6.81 12.26 -6.58
N TYR A 104 -8.05 11.89 -6.95
CA TYR A 104 -8.35 11.40 -8.30
C TYR A 104 -8.06 12.47 -9.36
N GLY A 105 -8.44 13.72 -9.09
CA GLY A 105 -8.24 14.83 -10.01
C GLY A 105 -6.76 15.05 -10.36
N ALA A 106 -5.90 15.09 -9.34
CA ALA A 106 -4.46 15.30 -9.53
C ALA A 106 -3.80 14.14 -10.31
N TRP A 107 -4.07 12.88 -9.91
CA TRP A 107 -3.50 11.71 -10.61
C TRP A 107 -3.99 11.59 -12.06
N TYR A 108 -5.28 11.88 -12.31
CA TYR A 108 -5.81 11.89 -13.66
C TYR A 108 -5.19 12.99 -14.50
N HIS A 109 -5.04 14.20 -13.95
CA HIS A 109 -4.40 15.32 -14.63
C HIS A 109 -2.94 15.00 -14.99
N ARG A 110 -2.18 14.39 -14.07
CA ARG A 110 -0.79 13.95 -14.34
C ARG A 110 -0.71 12.99 -15.53
N LYS A 111 -1.53 11.95 -15.54
CA LYS A 111 -1.59 10.98 -16.64
C LYS A 111 -2.00 11.62 -17.95
N TRP A 112 -3.00 12.51 -17.91
CA TRP A 112 -3.45 13.26 -19.08
C TRP A 112 -2.31 14.08 -19.69
N LEU A 113 -1.56 14.79 -18.84
CA LEU A 113 -0.45 15.64 -19.27
C LEU A 113 0.66 14.82 -19.94
N LEU A 114 1.10 13.72 -19.33
CA LEU A 114 2.12 12.84 -19.93
C LEU A 114 1.64 12.21 -21.25
N ASN A 115 0.35 11.87 -21.35
CA ASN A 115 -0.24 11.34 -22.58
C ASN A 115 -0.34 12.36 -23.71
N GLN A 116 -0.18 13.66 -23.44
CA GLN A 116 -0.09 14.66 -24.51
C GLN A 116 1.21 14.51 -25.31
N LYS A 117 2.26 13.86 -24.75
CA LYS A 117 3.56 13.63 -25.38
C LYS A 117 4.21 14.90 -25.96
N LEU A 118 3.98 16.04 -25.30
CA LEU A 118 4.45 17.35 -25.75
C LEU A 118 5.93 17.59 -25.42
N ALA A 119 6.43 16.95 -24.37
CA ALA A 119 7.83 17.03 -23.95
C ALA A 119 8.33 15.63 -23.54
N PRO A 120 9.65 15.39 -23.58
CA PRO A 120 10.25 14.17 -23.04
C PRO A 120 9.87 13.98 -21.57
N VAL A 121 9.51 12.75 -21.21
CA VAL A 121 9.14 12.41 -19.82
C VAL A 121 10.40 12.18 -18.99
N ASP A 122 10.54 12.90 -17.88
CA ASP A 122 11.56 12.64 -16.88
C ASP A 122 11.13 11.45 -16.00
N PHE A 123 11.48 10.23 -16.43
CA PHE A 123 11.14 9.02 -15.69
C PHE A 123 11.80 8.96 -14.30
N LYS A 124 12.93 9.63 -14.08
CA LYS A 124 13.56 9.71 -12.76
C LYS A 124 12.68 10.51 -11.79
N ARG A 125 12.08 11.61 -12.25
CA ARG A 125 11.07 12.37 -11.49
C ARG A 125 9.84 11.52 -11.20
N GLU A 126 9.33 10.78 -12.19
CA GLU A 126 8.11 9.99 -12.04
C GLU A 126 8.26 8.78 -11.10
N PHE A 127 9.32 7.99 -11.24
CA PHE A 127 9.59 6.90 -10.32
C PHE A 127 10.01 7.40 -8.95
N GLY A 128 10.75 8.51 -8.85
CA GLY A 128 11.07 9.12 -7.57
C GLY A 128 9.84 9.60 -6.79
N LEU A 129 8.77 10.03 -7.47
CA LEU A 129 7.48 10.32 -6.86
C LEU A 129 6.81 9.05 -6.33
N LEU A 130 6.79 7.98 -7.14
CA LEU A 130 6.22 6.68 -6.76
C LEU A 130 6.94 6.07 -5.56
N ASP A 131 8.26 6.10 -5.53
CA ASP A 131 9.06 5.56 -4.44
C ASP A 131 8.74 6.27 -3.12
N LYS A 132 8.67 7.61 -3.13
CA LYS A 132 8.26 8.40 -1.96
C LYS A 132 6.85 8.04 -1.50
N LEU A 133 5.91 7.92 -2.44
CA LEU A 133 4.51 7.64 -2.16
C LEU A 133 4.31 6.24 -1.59
N LEU A 134 4.87 5.21 -2.23
CA LEU A 134 4.72 3.82 -1.83
C LEU A 134 5.57 3.47 -0.60
N LYS A 135 6.65 4.21 -0.34
CA LYS A 135 7.35 4.13 0.94
C LYS A 135 6.51 4.69 2.10
N ALA A 136 5.74 5.75 1.86
CA ALA A 136 4.86 6.34 2.88
C ALA A 136 3.56 5.53 3.08
N ASP A 137 2.97 5.00 2.00
CA ASP A 137 1.78 4.14 2.04
C ASP A 137 1.92 3.06 0.96
N ALA A 138 2.46 1.91 1.34
CA ALA A 138 2.70 0.77 0.44
C ALA A 138 1.41 0.21 -0.19
N ARG A 139 0.25 0.55 0.38
CA ARG A 139 -1.08 0.15 -0.09
C ARG A 139 -1.79 1.27 -0.87
N ASN A 140 -1.08 2.35 -1.21
CA ASN A 140 -1.67 3.44 -1.97
C ASN A 140 -2.03 2.98 -3.40
N PHE A 141 -3.32 2.70 -3.59
CA PHE A 141 -3.87 2.25 -4.87
C PHE A 141 -3.61 3.23 -6.02
N HIS A 142 -3.59 4.55 -5.77
CA HIS A 142 -3.30 5.52 -6.83
C HIS A 142 -1.84 5.43 -7.28
N GLY A 143 -0.91 5.23 -6.35
CA GLY A 143 0.49 4.96 -6.65
C GLY A 143 0.66 3.72 -7.53
N TRP A 144 0.05 2.60 -7.13
CA TRP A 144 0.09 1.37 -7.92
C TRP A 144 -0.55 1.52 -9.31
N ASN A 145 -1.68 2.22 -9.43
CA ASN A 145 -2.27 2.52 -10.73
C ASN A 145 -1.36 3.39 -11.60
N TYR A 146 -0.71 4.39 -11.00
CA TYR A 146 0.18 5.29 -11.73
C TYR A 146 1.45 4.55 -12.19
N ARG A 147 2.00 3.65 -11.36
CA ARG A 147 3.09 2.77 -11.75
C ARG A 147 2.73 1.92 -12.96
N ARG A 148 1.59 1.22 -12.93
CA ARG A 148 1.10 0.44 -14.09
C ARG A 148 0.99 1.29 -15.35
N PHE A 149 0.52 2.53 -15.21
CA PHE A 149 0.47 3.48 -16.32
C PHE A 149 1.86 3.78 -16.87
N LEU A 150 2.83 4.12 -16.03
CA LEU A 150 4.20 4.42 -16.46
C LEU A 150 4.91 3.21 -17.10
N ALA A 151 4.80 2.03 -16.48
CA ALA A 151 5.37 0.80 -17.03
C ALA A 151 4.86 0.54 -18.45
N ARG A 152 3.54 0.67 -18.67
CA ARG A 152 2.93 0.58 -20.01
C ARG A 152 3.38 1.70 -20.94
N PHE A 153 3.47 2.93 -20.44
CA PHE A 153 3.90 4.09 -21.23
C PHE A 153 5.34 3.93 -21.75
N MET A 154 6.21 3.30 -20.95
CA MET A 154 7.60 3.00 -21.28
C MET A 154 7.78 1.71 -22.10
N GLY A 155 6.76 0.86 -22.15
CA GLY A 155 6.89 -0.49 -22.72
C GLY A 155 7.77 -1.40 -21.88
N VAL A 156 7.79 -1.22 -20.55
CA VAL A 156 8.48 -2.12 -19.62
C VAL A 156 7.88 -3.52 -19.77
N PRO A 157 8.70 -4.57 -19.95
CA PRO A 157 8.23 -5.95 -20.01
C PRO A 157 7.47 -6.34 -18.75
N ASP A 158 6.41 -7.16 -18.89
CA ASP A 158 5.62 -7.58 -17.74
C ASP A 158 6.47 -8.40 -16.74
N GLU A 159 7.52 -9.09 -17.21
CA GLU A 159 8.47 -9.85 -16.40
C GLU A 159 9.27 -8.95 -15.44
N GLU A 160 9.64 -7.74 -15.88
CA GLU A 160 10.31 -6.77 -14.99
C GLU A 160 9.36 -6.25 -13.92
N GLU A 161 8.09 -6.03 -14.27
CA GLU A 161 7.07 -5.65 -13.29
C GLU A 161 6.72 -6.81 -12.33
N LEU A 162 6.78 -8.07 -12.79
CA LEU A 162 6.67 -9.24 -11.90
C LEU A 162 7.81 -9.26 -10.88
N LYS A 163 9.04 -9.00 -11.30
CA LYS A 163 10.18 -8.87 -10.38
C LYS A 163 9.95 -7.76 -9.36
N TYR A 164 9.50 -6.58 -9.81
CA TYR A 164 9.17 -5.49 -8.89
C TYR A 164 8.08 -5.87 -7.88
N THR A 165 7.03 -6.59 -8.29
CA THR A 165 6.00 -7.06 -7.34
C THR A 165 6.58 -8.04 -6.33
N MET A 166 7.50 -8.91 -6.75
CA MET A 166 8.17 -9.86 -5.87
C MET A 166 9.06 -9.15 -4.84
N ASP A 167 9.80 -8.13 -5.27
CA ASP A 167 10.60 -7.30 -4.35
C ASP A 167 9.69 -6.64 -3.29
N LYS A 168 8.51 -6.13 -3.70
CA LYS A 168 7.55 -5.51 -2.78
C LYS A 168 6.81 -6.50 -1.87
N ILE A 169 6.64 -7.74 -2.29
CA ILE A 169 6.13 -8.83 -1.45
C ILE A 169 7.22 -9.25 -0.46
N SER A 170 8.48 -9.32 -0.89
CA SER A 170 9.61 -9.67 -0.02
C SER A 170 9.84 -8.60 1.05
N ASP A 171 9.70 -7.32 0.70
CA ASP A 171 9.76 -6.19 1.66
C ASP A 171 8.62 -6.23 2.69
N ASN A 172 7.42 -6.66 2.27
CA ASN A 172 6.22 -6.77 3.12
C ASN A 172 5.25 -7.79 2.54
N PHE A 173 5.28 -9.00 3.11
CA PHE A 173 4.48 -10.13 2.64
C PHE A 173 2.98 -9.83 2.64
N SER A 174 2.48 -9.01 3.57
CA SER A 174 1.07 -8.62 3.64
C SER A 174 0.67 -7.50 2.67
N ASN A 175 1.54 -7.09 1.74
CA ASN A 175 1.24 -6.05 0.77
C ASN A 175 0.25 -6.54 -0.31
N TYR A 176 -1.04 -6.47 0.00
CA TYR A 176 -2.12 -6.84 -0.91
C TYR A 176 -2.05 -6.14 -2.28
N SER A 177 -1.55 -4.90 -2.34
CA SER A 177 -1.45 -4.18 -3.62
C SER A 177 -0.39 -4.78 -4.53
N ALA A 178 0.71 -5.29 -3.98
CA ALA A 178 1.74 -6.00 -4.74
C ALA A 178 1.22 -7.34 -5.25
N TRP A 179 0.58 -8.14 -4.39
CA TRP A 179 -0.07 -9.41 -4.75
C TRP A 179 -1.12 -9.25 -5.83
N HIS A 180 -2.01 -8.26 -5.68
CA HIS A 180 -3.03 -7.96 -6.68
C HIS A 180 -2.42 -7.54 -8.03
N ASN A 181 -1.34 -6.74 -8.01
CA ASN A 181 -0.66 -6.37 -9.25
C ASN A 181 -0.01 -7.60 -9.91
N ARG A 182 0.61 -8.48 -9.10
CA ARG A 182 1.23 -9.73 -9.56
C ARG A 182 0.21 -10.65 -10.20
N SER A 183 -0.95 -10.85 -9.58
CA SER A 183 -2.00 -11.74 -10.13
C SER A 183 -2.55 -11.24 -11.47
N ILE A 184 -2.70 -9.92 -11.65
CA ILE A 184 -3.07 -9.33 -12.94
C ILE A 184 -2.00 -9.60 -14.01
N LEU A 185 -0.72 -9.43 -13.68
CA LEU A 185 0.39 -9.66 -14.61
C LEU A 185 0.48 -11.13 -15.01
N LEU A 186 0.44 -12.05 -14.05
CA LEU A 186 0.45 -13.50 -14.30
C LEU A 186 -0.75 -13.93 -15.15
N SER A 187 -1.95 -13.44 -14.83
CA SER A 187 -3.14 -13.72 -15.64
C SER A 187 -2.98 -13.24 -17.08
N LYS A 188 -2.38 -12.05 -17.29
CA LYS A 188 -2.13 -11.50 -18.63
C LYS A 188 -1.13 -12.37 -19.40
N LEU A 189 0.01 -12.70 -18.79
CA LEU A 189 1.06 -13.53 -19.40
C LEU A 189 0.56 -14.93 -19.75
N LEU A 190 -0.25 -15.53 -18.87
CA LEU A 190 -0.91 -16.81 -19.13
C LEU A 190 -1.87 -16.74 -20.31
N MET A 191 -2.74 -15.71 -20.36
CA MET A 191 -3.66 -15.51 -21.48
C MET A 191 -2.93 -15.29 -22.81
N GLN A 192 -1.73 -14.69 -22.76
CA GLN A 192 -0.89 -14.45 -23.93
C GLN A 192 -0.02 -15.65 -24.33
N GLN A 193 -0.03 -16.73 -23.54
CA GLN A 193 0.86 -17.88 -23.71
C GLN A 193 2.34 -17.46 -23.83
N SER A 194 2.74 -16.47 -23.02
CA SER A 194 4.11 -15.97 -22.99
C SER A 194 5.07 -17.07 -22.57
N LYS A 195 6.28 -17.05 -23.11
CA LYS A 195 7.31 -18.05 -22.84
C LYS A 195 7.56 -18.20 -21.34
N GLY A 196 7.37 -19.40 -20.80
CA GLY A 196 7.54 -19.71 -19.36
C GLY A 196 6.27 -19.58 -18.53
N PHE A 197 5.18 -19.04 -19.08
CA PHE A 197 3.88 -18.82 -18.42
C PHE A 197 2.72 -19.58 -19.09
N GLU A 198 3.01 -20.63 -19.85
CA GLU A 198 2.02 -21.38 -20.63
C GLU A 198 1.15 -22.31 -19.77
N SER A 199 1.67 -22.74 -18.62
CA SER A 199 1.01 -23.68 -17.72
C SER A 199 0.46 -22.99 -16.48
N LYS A 200 -0.88 -22.96 -16.39
CA LYS A 200 -1.60 -22.48 -15.20
C LYS A 200 -1.17 -23.23 -13.93
N HIS A 201 -1.03 -24.55 -14.02
CA HIS A 201 -0.60 -25.39 -12.89
C HIS A 201 0.80 -25.00 -12.43
N LYS A 202 1.75 -24.85 -13.35
CA LYS A 202 3.13 -24.47 -13.02
C LYS A 202 3.18 -23.12 -12.30
N ILE A 203 2.49 -22.11 -12.84
CA ILE A 203 2.40 -20.79 -12.20
C ILE A 203 1.82 -20.92 -10.79
N PHE A 204 0.72 -21.65 -10.59
CA PHE A 204 0.15 -21.82 -9.26
C PHE A 204 1.09 -22.54 -8.30
N SER A 205 1.81 -23.58 -8.74
CA SER A 205 2.79 -24.26 -7.90
C SER A 205 3.89 -23.30 -7.44
N GLU A 206 4.48 -22.55 -8.36
CA GLU A 206 5.53 -21.57 -8.05
C GLU A 206 5.02 -20.44 -7.14
N GLU A 207 3.81 -19.93 -7.38
CA GLU A 207 3.20 -18.91 -6.52
C GLU A 207 2.83 -19.48 -5.14
N PHE A 208 2.35 -20.72 -5.06
CA PHE A 208 2.05 -21.38 -3.79
C PHE A 208 3.30 -21.61 -2.94
N GLU A 209 4.44 -21.93 -3.57
CA GLU A 209 5.74 -22.02 -2.91
C GLU A 209 6.17 -20.70 -2.24
N LEU A 210 5.66 -19.54 -2.68
CA LEU A 210 5.90 -18.29 -1.96
C LEU A 210 5.21 -18.24 -0.58
N PHE A 211 4.24 -19.12 -0.33
CA PHE A 211 3.50 -19.24 0.93
C PHE A 211 4.00 -20.41 1.79
N THR A 212 4.82 -21.32 1.27
CA THR A 212 5.16 -22.58 1.96
C THR A 212 6.06 -22.39 3.18
N ALA A 213 6.71 -21.24 3.35
CA ALA A 213 7.45 -20.91 4.57
C ALA A 213 7.38 -19.41 4.86
N VAL A 214 6.53 -18.99 5.81
CA VAL A 214 6.46 -17.60 6.28
C VAL A 214 7.18 -17.50 7.61
N SER A 215 8.26 -16.71 7.67
CA SER A 215 8.92 -16.38 8.93
C SER A 215 8.17 -15.25 9.61
N ILE A 216 7.62 -15.51 10.80
CA ILE A 216 6.98 -14.53 11.65
C ILE A 216 8.00 -14.09 12.70
N GLU A 217 8.28 -12.80 12.73
CA GLU A 217 9.09 -12.15 13.76
C GLU A 217 8.16 -11.44 14.74
N VAL A 218 8.27 -11.79 16.02
CA VAL A 218 7.52 -11.19 17.13
C VAL A 218 8.52 -10.45 18.02
N SER A 219 8.43 -9.12 18.02
CA SER A 219 9.18 -8.26 18.93
C SER A 219 8.31 -7.85 20.11
N ILE A 220 8.69 -8.29 21.30
CA ILE A 220 8.10 -7.85 22.56
C ILE A 220 8.97 -6.70 23.09
N PRO A 221 8.51 -5.44 23.05
CA PRO A 221 9.27 -4.32 23.57
C PRO A 221 9.38 -4.42 25.10
N CYS A 222 10.46 -3.87 25.66
CA CYS A 222 10.59 -3.65 27.10
C CYS A 222 9.45 -2.70 27.52
N SER A 223 8.43 -3.25 28.18
CA SER A 223 7.30 -2.49 28.71
C SER A 223 7.15 -2.81 30.18
N ASP A 224 7.14 -1.77 31.02
CA ASP A 224 6.90 -1.88 32.46
C ASP A 224 5.52 -2.49 32.77
N ASP A 225 4.61 -2.50 31.78
CA ASP A 225 3.27 -3.08 31.86
C ASP A 225 3.23 -4.60 31.67
N ILE A 226 4.32 -5.22 31.21
CA ILE A 226 4.40 -6.68 31.05
C ILE A 226 4.97 -7.25 32.35
N VAL A 227 4.06 -7.71 33.21
CA VAL A 227 4.37 -8.31 34.50
C VAL A 227 4.02 -9.79 34.46
N SER A 228 4.99 -10.64 34.80
CA SER A 228 4.79 -12.08 34.99
C SER A 228 3.70 -12.35 36.04
N ARG A 229 3.14 -13.57 36.06
CA ARG A 229 2.12 -13.95 37.05
C ARG A 229 2.67 -13.92 38.49
N SER A 230 4.00 -14.00 38.65
CA SER A 230 4.69 -13.83 39.93
C SER A 230 5.04 -12.38 40.31
N GLY A 231 4.70 -11.39 39.49
CA GLY A 231 4.96 -9.97 39.79
C GLY A 231 6.33 -9.44 39.34
N CYS A 232 7.10 -10.21 38.56
CA CYS A 232 8.38 -9.74 37.99
C CYS A 232 8.14 -8.97 36.70
N HIS A 233 8.75 -7.79 36.57
CA HIS A 233 8.72 -6.96 35.35
C HIS A 233 9.69 -7.50 34.29
N TYR A 234 9.23 -7.54 33.04
CA TYR A 234 10.03 -8.03 31.93
C TYR A 234 10.83 -6.87 31.28
N ASN A 235 12.07 -6.68 31.75
CA ASN A 235 12.92 -5.53 31.37
C ASN A 235 13.82 -5.75 30.15
N CYS A 236 13.65 -6.86 29.41
CA CYS A 236 14.48 -7.16 28.24
C CYS A 236 13.59 -7.23 26.99
N PRO A 237 13.93 -6.51 25.90
CA PRO A 237 13.26 -6.72 24.63
C PRO A 237 13.53 -8.15 24.14
N VAL A 238 12.49 -8.86 23.72
CA VAL A 238 12.61 -10.23 23.18
C VAL A 238 12.17 -10.20 21.72
N ASN A 239 13.03 -10.71 20.85
CA ASN A 239 12.68 -10.99 19.45
C ASN A 239 12.60 -12.51 19.28
N VAL A 240 11.42 -13.01 18.93
CA VAL A 240 11.20 -14.43 18.63
C VAL A 240 10.88 -14.55 17.15
N THR A 241 11.62 -15.38 16.43
CA THR A 241 11.34 -15.69 15.03
C THR A 241 10.96 -17.16 14.91
N PHE A 242 9.83 -17.46 14.28
CA PHE A 242 9.45 -18.82 13.93
C PHE A 242 8.98 -18.89 12.49
N SER A 243 9.24 -20.01 11.82
CA SER A 243 8.83 -20.25 10.45
C SER A 243 7.56 -21.11 10.46
N ILE A 244 6.50 -20.61 9.84
CA ILE A 244 5.29 -21.38 9.56
C ILE A 244 5.46 -22.01 8.19
N GLU A 245 5.52 -23.34 8.16
CA GLU A 245 5.50 -24.09 6.91
C GLU A 245 4.08 -24.57 6.57
N LEU A 246 3.58 -24.20 5.38
CA LEU A 246 2.31 -24.73 4.86
C LEU A 246 2.61 -26.01 4.08
N VAL A 247 2.38 -27.16 4.72
CA VAL A 247 2.55 -28.47 4.11
C VAL A 247 1.33 -28.81 3.26
N ASN A 248 1.52 -28.98 1.96
CA ASN A 248 0.46 -29.48 1.07
C ASN A 248 0.21 -30.96 1.41
N CYS A 249 -0.96 -31.26 1.96
CA CYS A 249 -1.31 -32.57 2.48
C CYS A 249 -1.77 -33.51 1.36
N GLY A 250 -0.99 -33.65 0.28
CA GLY A 250 -1.06 -34.76 -0.69
C GLY A 250 -2.38 -35.02 -1.42
N ASP A 251 -3.46 -34.28 -1.19
CA ASP A 251 -4.73 -34.53 -1.85
C ASP A 251 -4.59 -34.23 -3.35
N THR A 252 -4.90 -35.23 -4.16
CA THR A 252 -4.99 -35.09 -5.61
C THR A 252 -5.90 -33.91 -5.93
N PRO A 253 -5.51 -33.00 -6.85
CA PRO A 253 -6.32 -31.84 -7.20
C PRO A 253 -7.52 -32.29 -8.04
N GLU A 254 -8.50 -32.91 -7.38
CA GLU A 254 -9.84 -33.07 -7.91
C GLU A 254 -10.53 -31.72 -7.77
N ASP A 255 -10.48 -30.93 -8.85
CA ASP A 255 -11.39 -29.82 -9.17
C ASP A 255 -11.86 -28.93 -8.00
N ILE A 256 -10.98 -28.62 -7.03
CA ILE A 256 -11.30 -27.62 -6.01
C ILE A 256 -11.33 -26.27 -6.70
N ASN A 257 -12.52 -25.80 -7.01
CA ASN A 257 -12.76 -24.47 -7.50
C ASN A 257 -12.66 -23.50 -6.32
N LEU A 258 -11.42 -23.19 -5.91
CA LEU A 258 -11.05 -22.33 -4.77
C LEU A 258 -11.70 -20.94 -4.75
N PHE A 259 -12.39 -20.54 -5.83
CA PHE A 259 -13.21 -19.33 -5.88
C PHE A 259 -14.61 -19.49 -5.25
N HIS A 260 -15.09 -20.72 -5.05
CA HIS A 260 -16.45 -20.99 -4.58
C HIS A 260 -16.54 -21.81 -3.30
N ASP A 261 -15.56 -22.68 -3.02
CA ASP A 261 -15.59 -23.50 -1.83
C ASP A 261 -14.85 -22.81 -0.68
N PRO A 262 -15.54 -22.44 0.42
CA PRO A 262 -14.89 -21.83 1.57
C PRO A 262 -13.87 -22.79 2.16
N ILE A 263 -12.68 -22.27 2.47
CA ILE A 263 -11.65 -22.99 3.20
C ILE A 263 -12.27 -23.48 4.52
N SER A 264 -12.49 -24.79 4.62
CA SER A 264 -13.00 -25.42 5.82
C SER A 264 -11.83 -25.71 6.76
N TRP A 265 -11.81 -25.05 7.92
CA TRP A 265 -10.86 -25.34 8.99
C TRP A 265 -11.46 -26.45 9.87
N ASN A 266 -11.19 -27.70 9.53
CA ASN A 266 -11.54 -28.82 10.41
C ASN A 266 -10.43 -29.03 11.44
N HIS A 267 -10.63 -28.55 12.66
CA HIS A 267 -9.78 -28.86 13.82
C HIS A 267 -9.89 -30.32 14.29
N SER A 268 -10.72 -31.12 13.62
CA SER A 268 -11.24 -32.39 14.13
C SER A 268 -10.51 -33.63 13.59
N GLU A 269 -9.65 -33.49 12.58
CA GLU A 269 -8.95 -34.63 12.00
C GLU A 269 -7.50 -34.70 12.49
N PRO A 270 -7.07 -35.84 13.07
CA PRO A 270 -5.70 -36.01 13.54
C PRO A 270 -4.77 -36.03 12.34
N PHE A 271 -3.99 -34.96 12.18
CA PHE A 271 -2.92 -34.85 11.21
C PHE A 271 -1.92 -36.00 11.40
N GLN A 272 -1.81 -36.91 10.42
CA GLN A 272 -0.73 -37.89 10.39
C GLN A 272 0.49 -37.22 9.76
N SER A 273 1.50 -36.92 10.60
CA SER A 273 2.73 -36.27 10.15
C SER A 273 3.50 -37.16 9.17
N HIS A 274 3.37 -36.90 7.87
CA HIS A 274 4.32 -37.42 6.88
C HIS A 274 5.45 -36.42 6.68
N GLY A 275 6.35 -36.38 7.67
CA GLY A 275 7.54 -35.53 7.68
C GLY A 275 7.98 -35.25 9.11
N SER A 276 9.16 -35.72 9.49
CA SER A 276 9.73 -35.48 10.82
C SER A 276 10.02 -33.99 11.01
N ASN A 277 9.34 -33.38 12.00
CA ASN A 277 9.58 -32.05 12.62
C ASN A 277 8.51 -30.96 12.39
N ALA A 278 7.27 -31.29 12.03
CA ALA A 278 6.17 -30.36 12.25
C ALA A 278 5.83 -30.32 13.75
N ILE A 279 6.09 -29.18 14.40
CA ILE A 279 5.72 -28.91 15.81
C ILE A 279 4.45 -28.07 15.77
N TYR A 280 3.40 -28.50 16.48
CA TYR A 280 2.18 -27.70 16.56
C TYR A 280 2.45 -26.33 17.20
N PHE A 281 1.67 -25.31 16.85
CA PHE A 281 1.88 -23.95 17.34
C PHE A 281 1.87 -23.87 18.88
N ASP A 282 0.99 -24.64 19.51
CA ASP A 282 0.91 -24.84 20.95
C ASP A 282 2.06 -25.67 21.54
N GLN A 283 2.99 -26.18 20.72
CA GLN A 283 4.16 -26.96 21.13
C GLN A 283 5.49 -26.29 20.80
N LEU A 284 5.48 -25.09 20.18
CA LEU A 284 6.68 -24.30 19.92
C LEU A 284 7.40 -23.98 21.24
N LYS A 285 8.69 -24.34 21.31
CA LYS A 285 9.60 -24.00 22.42
C LYS A 285 10.57 -22.92 21.96
N ILE A 286 10.88 -21.95 22.81
CA ILE A 286 11.86 -20.89 22.50
C ILE A 286 13.25 -21.54 22.50
N THR A 287 13.86 -21.71 21.33
CA THR A 287 15.13 -22.47 21.18
C THR A 287 16.36 -21.61 20.93
N GLY A 288 16.23 -20.29 20.76
CA GLY A 288 17.39 -19.42 20.61
C GLY A 288 17.03 -18.00 20.22
N VAL A 289 16.90 -17.12 21.21
CA VAL A 289 17.01 -15.68 21.00
C VAL A 289 18.50 -15.35 21.10
N VAL A 290 19.02 -14.50 20.20
CA VAL A 290 20.33 -13.86 20.40
C VAL A 290 20.18 -12.84 21.53
N VAL A 291 20.11 -13.33 22.76
CA VAL A 291 20.23 -12.53 23.97
C VAL A 291 21.72 -12.50 24.27
N GLN A 292 22.29 -11.30 24.38
CA GLN A 292 23.63 -11.13 24.95
C GLN A 292 23.69 -11.92 26.26
N GLU A 293 24.73 -12.73 26.43
CA GLU A 293 24.93 -13.67 27.54
C GLU A 293 24.71 -13.01 28.90
N ASP A 294 23.46 -12.97 29.36
CA ASP A 294 23.13 -12.80 30.76
C ASP A 294 21.81 -13.51 31.04
N SER A 295 21.98 -14.70 31.61
CA SER A 295 21.00 -15.50 32.32
C SER A 295 20.01 -16.35 31.53
N THR A 296 20.33 -17.64 31.51
CA THR A 296 19.45 -18.78 31.18
C THR A 296 18.14 -18.85 32.00
N TRP A 297 18.06 -18.20 33.17
CA TRP A 297 16.85 -18.24 34.03
C TRP A 297 15.61 -17.60 33.38
N HIS A 298 15.79 -16.65 32.45
CA HIS A 298 14.68 -15.99 31.78
C HIS A 298 13.89 -16.95 30.87
N PHE A 299 14.57 -17.94 30.27
CA PHE A 299 13.94 -18.91 29.38
C PHE A 299 13.09 -19.93 30.13
N GLU A 300 13.60 -20.46 31.25
CA GLU A 300 12.84 -21.35 32.12
C GLU A 300 11.60 -20.64 32.65
N ARG A 301 11.75 -19.37 33.10
CA ARG A 301 10.63 -18.59 33.61
C ARG A 301 9.57 -18.29 32.54
N LEU A 302 9.97 -17.92 31.33
CA LEU A 302 9.04 -17.73 30.20
C LEU A 302 8.33 -19.03 29.81
N SER A 303 9.05 -20.16 29.79
CA SER A 303 8.45 -21.47 29.50
C SER A 303 7.41 -21.83 30.55
N ASP A 304 7.71 -21.62 31.83
CA ASP A 304 6.78 -21.85 32.93
C ASP A 304 5.54 -20.95 32.84
N GLU A 305 5.71 -19.68 32.45
CA GLU A 305 4.59 -18.75 32.25
C GLU A 305 3.68 -19.18 31.09
N ILE A 306 4.25 -19.70 30.00
CA ILE A 306 3.49 -20.24 28.86
C ILE A 306 2.69 -21.46 29.28
N ASP A 307 3.29 -22.39 30.03
CA ASP A 307 2.60 -23.58 30.52
C ASP A 307 1.47 -23.19 31.49
N LEU A 308 1.71 -22.21 32.37
CA LEU A 308 0.67 -21.64 33.25
C LEU A 308 -0.46 -20.95 32.51
N PHE A 309 -0.20 -20.41 31.31
CA PHE A 309 -1.22 -19.81 30.45
C PHE A 309 -2.06 -20.89 29.73
N ARG A 310 -1.43 -22.00 29.33
CA ARG A 310 -2.14 -23.16 28.73
C ARG A 310 -3.08 -23.85 29.72
N ASP A 311 -2.75 -23.83 31.00
CA ASP A 311 -3.57 -24.39 32.08
C ASP A 311 -4.70 -23.45 32.56
N LEU A 312 -4.85 -22.25 32.00
CA LEU A 312 -6.00 -21.40 32.30
C LEU A 312 -7.25 -22.04 31.70
N PRO A 313 -8.29 -22.37 32.51
CA PRO A 313 -9.55 -22.83 31.96
C PRO A 313 -10.16 -21.75 31.07
N ASP A 314 -10.71 -22.15 29.92
CA ASP A 314 -11.55 -21.31 29.08
C ASP A 314 -12.79 -20.85 29.87
N ASP A 315 -12.65 -19.78 30.66
CA ASP A 315 -13.75 -19.16 31.43
C ASP A 315 -14.79 -18.46 30.53
N ASN A 316 -14.78 -18.73 29.22
CA ASN A 316 -15.80 -18.27 28.26
C ASN A 316 -16.71 -19.38 27.75
N ARG A 317 -16.79 -20.55 28.41
CA ARG A 317 -18.01 -21.37 28.33
C ARG A 317 -19.08 -20.75 29.23
N LEU A 318 -19.67 -19.65 28.75
CA LEU A 318 -20.93 -19.15 29.27
C LEU A 318 -21.94 -20.31 29.30
N VAL A 319 -22.40 -20.56 30.51
CA VAL A 319 -23.43 -21.53 30.87
C VAL A 319 -24.73 -21.17 30.15
N SER A 320 -25.32 -22.21 29.54
CA SER A 320 -26.69 -22.40 29.01
C SER A 320 -27.18 -21.54 27.85
#